data_AF-A0A9D0VBL5-F1
#
_entry.id   AF-A0A9D0VBL5-F1
#
_cell.length_a   1.000
_cell.length_b   1.000
_cell.length_c   1.000
_cell.angle_alpha   90.00
_cell.angle_beta   90.00
_cell.angle_gamma   90.00
#
_symmetry.space_group_name_H-M   'P 1'
#
loop_
_entity.id
_entity.type
_entity.pdbx_description
1 polymer ?
#
loop_
_entity_poly.entity_id
_entity_poly.type
_entity_poly.pdbx_seq_one_letter_code
_entity_poly.pdbx_strand_id
1 'polypeptide(L)'
;MRSLSVLLPFLSLSCGGAEGDSSDCTALCGELVTICAYEAFPSLDSCMQGCLYNEERGALIDLQLDCVQVAQCDTFSIVECEHVYGID
;
A
#
# COMPACT_ATOMS: atom_id res chain seq x y z
N MET A 1 10.66 51.63 -20.81
CA MET A 1 9.31 51.08 -21.12
C MET A 1 9.49 49.90 -22.05
N ARG A 2 8.98 48.71 -21.63
CA ARG A 2 8.43 47.61 -22.46
C ARG A 2 9.41 46.92 -23.45
N SER A 3 9.55 45.61 -23.54
CA SER A 3 8.67 44.49 -23.18
C SER A 3 9.54 43.27 -22.88
N LEU A 4 9.29 42.58 -21.76
CA LEU A 4 9.81 41.25 -21.52
C LEU A 4 8.87 40.25 -22.22
N SER A 5 9.25 39.79 -23.40
CA SER A 5 8.62 38.62 -24.04
C SER A 5 9.10 37.37 -23.31
N VAL A 6 8.33 36.88 -22.34
CA VAL A 6 8.51 35.53 -21.79
C VAL A 6 7.38 34.67 -22.34
N LEU A 7 7.70 33.98 -23.43
CA LEU A 7 6.99 32.80 -23.88
C LEU A 7 7.09 31.75 -22.76
N LEU A 8 5.97 31.43 -22.12
CA LEU A 8 5.85 30.30 -21.21
C LEU A 8 4.96 29.21 -21.86
N PRO A 9 5.51 28.28 -22.65
CA PRO A 9 4.76 27.13 -23.11
C PRO A 9 5.41 25.85 -22.57
N PHE A 10 5.23 25.54 -21.27
CA PHE A 10 5.59 24.22 -20.74
C PHE A 10 4.70 23.88 -19.53
N LEU A 11 3.40 23.81 -19.76
CA LEU A 11 2.52 22.94 -18.98
C LEU A 11 2.58 21.54 -19.61
N SER A 12 3.76 20.92 -19.53
CA SER A 12 3.90 19.50 -19.84
C SER A 12 3.22 18.72 -18.72
N LEU A 13 2.16 18.03 -19.14
CA LEU A 13 1.60 16.86 -18.48
C LEU A 13 2.66 16.09 -17.70
N SER A 14 2.47 16.00 -16.40
CA SER A 14 2.91 14.84 -15.63
C SER A 14 1.74 14.42 -14.73
N CYS A 15 0.64 14.02 -15.36
CA CYS A 15 -0.25 13.05 -14.75
C CYS A 15 0.32 11.66 -15.07
N GLY A 16 1.49 11.37 -14.49
CA GLY A 16 1.95 10.00 -14.34
C GLY A 16 1.26 9.49 -13.08
N GLY A 17 0.04 8.98 -13.23
CA GLY A 17 -0.51 8.08 -12.24
C GLY A 17 0.42 6.89 -12.21
N ALA A 18 1.19 6.78 -11.12
CA ALA A 18 1.99 5.61 -10.86
C ALA A 18 1.00 4.46 -10.63
N GLU A 19 0.68 3.74 -11.70
CA GLU A 19 0.11 2.40 -11.63
C GLU A 19 1.23 1.49 -11.10
N GLY A 20 1.55 1.62 -9.82
CA GLY A 20 2.49 0.78 -9.13
C GLY A 20 1.72 -0.15 -8.23
N ASP A 21 1.71 -1.45 -8.55
CA ASP A 21 1.59 -2.45 -7.49
C ASP A 21 2.61 -2.06 -6.42
N SER A 22 2.13 -1.64 -5.25
CA SER A 22 3.01 -1.37 -4.11
C SER A 22 3.77 -2.65 -3.81
N SER A 23 5.11 -2.56 -3.86
CA SER A 23 6.00 -3.68 -3.51
C SER A 23 5.67 -4.23 -2.13
N ASP A 24 5.18 -3.36 -1.25
CA ASP A 24 4.95 -3.64 0.14
C ASP A 24 3.60 -4.35 0.31
N CYS A 25 2.58 -3.99 -0.48
CA CYS A 25 1.35 -4.78 -0.56
C CYS A 25 1.60 -6.19 -1.09
N THR A 26 2.44 -6.32 -2.11
CA THR A 26 2.79 -7.64 -2.65
C THR A 26 3.46 -8.52 -1.59
N ALA A 27 4.39 -7.94 -0.81
CA ALA A 27 5.08 -8.63 0.26
C ALA A 27 4.14 -8.97 1.43
N LEU A 28 3.32 -8.03 1.87
CA LEU A 28 2.33 -8.21 2.95
C LEU A 28 1.34 -9.32 2.60
N CYS A 29 0.78 -9.29 1.40
CA CYS A 29 -0.16 -10.31 0.95
C CYS A 29 0.52 -11.66 0.70
N GLY A 30 1.80 -11.67 0.30
CA GLY A 30 2.61 -12.87 0.28
C GLY A 30 2.71 -13.53 1.66
N GLU A 31 3.03 -12.73 2.68
CA GLU A 31 3.10 -13.20 4.07
C GLU A 31 1.74 -13.71 4.56
N LEU A 32 0.70 -12.89 4.46
CA LEU A 32 -0.63 -13.23 4.98
C LEU A 32 -1.26 -14.42 4.27
N VAL A 33 -1.26 -14.44 2.93
CA VAL A 33 -1.99 -15.45 2.17
C VAL A 33 -1.15 -16.70 1.92
N THR A 34 0.12 -16.53 1.54
CA THR A 34 0.94 -17.67 1.09
C THR A 34 1.66 -18.34 2.24
N ILE A 35 2.18 -17.56 3.20
CA ILE A 35 2.99 -18.08 4.31
C ILE A 35 2.07 -18.43 5.49
N CYS A 36 1.23 -17.51 5.93
CA CYS A 36 0.37 -17.68 7.09
C CYS A 36 -0.98 -18.33 6.79
N ALA A 37 -1.38 -18.43 5.51
CA ALA A 37 -2.70 -18.91 5.10
C ALA A 37 -3.84 -18.25 5.91
N TYR A 38 -3.72 -16.94 6.10
CA TYR A 38 -4.60 -16.15 6.97
C TYR A 38 -6.05 -16.18 6.47
N GLU A 39 -6.96 -16.67 7.32
CA GLU A 39 -8.33 -17.02 6.92
C GLU A 39 -9.16 -15.82 6.43
N ALA A 40 -8.78 -14.59 6.79
CA ALA A 40 -9.47 -13.39 6.34
C ALA A 40 -9.32 -13.13 4.83
N PHE A 41 -8.28 -13.66 4.20
CA PHE A 41 -7.98 -13.43 2.78
C PHE A 41 -8.13 -14.72 1.96
N PRO A 42 -9.19 -14.86 1.15
CA PRO A 42 -9.46 -16.09 0.39
C PRO A 42 -8.50 -16.29 -0.80
N SER A 43 -7.78 -15.24 -1.21
CA SER A 43 -6.80 -15.28 -2.29
C SER A 43 -5.82 -14.10 -2.20
N LEU A 44 -4.67 -14.23 -2.90
CA LEU A 44 -3.69 -13.15 -2.98
C LEU A 44 -4.29 -11.89 -3.62
N ASP A 45 -5.10 -12.07 -4.67
CA ASP A 45 -5.79 -10.97 -5.35
C ASP A 45 -6.76 -10.23 -4.41
N SER A 46 -7.53 -10.98 -3.60
CA SER A 46 -8.43 -10.37 -2.60
C SER A 46 -7.66 -9.58 -1.55
N CYS A 47 -6.49 -10.07 -1.12
CA CYS A 47 -5.63 -9.33 -0.20
C CYS A 47 -5.07 -8.06 -0.86
N MET A 48 -4.55 -8.17 -2.09
CA MET A 48 -3.96 -7.03 -2.81
C MET A 48 -4.96 -5.89 -2.99
N GLN A 49 -6.21 -6.21 -3.36
CA GLN A 49 -7.26 -5.19 -3.48
C GLN A 49 -7.50 -4.44 -2.16
N GLY A 50 -7.55 -5.15 -1.03
CA GLY A 50 -7.71 -4.53 0.29
C GLY A 50 -6.49 -3.71 0.70
N CYS A 51 -5.30 -4.23 0.46
CA CYS A 51 -4.05 -3.55 0.80
C CYS A 51 -3.89 -2.23 0.03
N LEU A 52 -4.06 -2.25 -1.29
CA LEU A 52 -3.97 -1.06 -2.13
C LEU A 52 -5.03 -0.02 -1.75
N TYR A 53 -6.25 -0.48 -1.46
CA TYR A 53 -7.32 0.41 -0.98
C TYR A 53 -6.94 1.11 0.33
N ASN A 54 -6.33 0.40 1.27
CA ASN A 54 -5.91 0.95 2.55
C ASN A 54 -4.69 1.87 2.40
N GLU A 55 -3.73 1.50 1.55
CA GLU A 55 -2.57 2.34 1.21
C GLU A 55 -2.99 3.70 0.64
N GLU A 56 -3.93 3.71 -0.31
CA GLU A 56 -4.50 4.94 -0.90
C GLU A 56 -5.16 5.85 0.15
N ARG A 57 -5.57 5.29 1.29
CA ARG A 57 -6.20 6.00 2.40
C ARG A 57 -5.21 6.42 3.48
N GLY A 58 -3.94 6.01 3.37
CA GLY A 58 -2.86 6.39 4.26
C GLY A 58 -2.42 5.31 5.25
N ALA A 59 -2.75 4.04 5.00
CA ALA A 59 -2.18 2.93 5.77
C ALA A 59 -0.66 2.91 5.63
N LEU A 60 0.02 2.48 6.69
CA LEU A 60 1.47 2.35 6.74
C LEU A 60 1.84 0.89 6.45
N ILE A 61 1.74 0.50 5.17
CA ILE A 61 1.87 -0.91 4.72
C ILE A 61 3.24 -1.50 5.03
N ASP A 62 4.30 -0.70 4.93
CA ASP A 62 5.66 -1.09 5.30
C ASP A 62 5.75 -1.48 6.78
N LEU A 63 5.18 -0.66 7.67
CA LEU A 63 5.14 -0.93 9.11
C LEU A 63 4.20 -2.09 9.44
N GLN A 64 3.10 -2.22 8.71
CA GLN A 64 2.17 -3.35 8.86
C GLN A 64 2.87 -4.67 8.50
N LEU A 65 3.63 -4.71 7.40
CA LEU A 65 4.41 -5.87 6.97
C LEU A 65 5.42 -6.29 8.05
N ASP A 66 6.23 -5.35 8.55
CA ASP A 66 7.21 -5.63 9.60
C ASP A 66 6.53 -6.19 10.86
N CYS A 67 5.38 -5.63 11.25
CA CYS A 67 4.61 -6.10 12.39
C CYS A 67 4.06 -7.52 12.17
N VAL A 68 3.49 -7.81 11.00
CA VAL A 68 2.95 -9.13 10.65
C VAL A 68 4.05 -10.20 10.62
N GLN A 69 5.25 -9.87 10.15
CA GLN A 69 6.39 -10.81 10.18
C GLN A 69 6.83 -11.14 11.62
N VAL A 70 6.78 -10.17 12.53
CA VAL A 70 7.05 -10.40 13.97
C VAL A 70 5.94 -11.21 14.63
N ALA A 71 4.70 -11.05 14.18
CA ALA A 71 3.55 -11.82 14.69
C ALA A 71 3.65 -13.32 14.39
N GLN A 72 4.48 -13.75 13.42
CA GLN A 72 4.71 -15.17 13.10
C GLN A 72 3.41 -15.97 12.92
N CYS A 73 2.48 -15.40 12.15
CA CYS A 73 1.15 -15.97 11.87
C CYS A 73 0.22 -16.11 13.09
N ASP A 74 0.54 -15.50 14.24
CA ASP A 74 -0.41 -15.38 15.34
C ASP A 74 -1.56 -14.46 14.94
N THR A 75 -2.77 -15.02 14.87
CA THR A 75 -3.96 -14.33 14.36
C THR A 75 -4.26 -13.06 15.14
N PHE A 76 -4.18 -13.10 16.47
CA PHE A 76 -4.50 -11.94 17.29
C PHE A 76 -3.47 -10.83 17.09
N SER A 77 -2.19 -11.17 17.05
CA SER A 77 -1.13 -10.21 16.79
C SER A 77 -1.24 -9.58 15.39
N ILE A 78 -1.66 -10.34 14.37
CA ILE A 78 -1.92 -9.80 13.02
C ILE A 78 -3.06 -8.77 13.04
N VAL A 79 -4.15 -9.05 13.75
CA VAL A 79 -5.27 -8.09 13.90
C VAL A 79 -4.80 -6.81 14.61
N GLU A 80 -3.96 -6.93 15.64
CA GLU A 80 -3.39 -5.75 16.30
C GLU A 80 -2.48 -4.95 15.35
N CYS A 81 -1.70 -5.61 14.49
CA CYS A 81 -0.94 -4.93 13.45
C CYS A 81 -1.84 -4.16 12.48
N GLU A 82 -2.97 -4.74 12.08
CA GLU A 82 -3.96 -4.09 11.21
C GLU A 82 -4.60 -2.87 11.88
N HIS A 83 -4.95 -2.93 13.16
CA HIS A 83 -5.46 -1.75 13.89
C HIS A 83 -4.43 -0.64 14.08
N VAL A 84 -3.16 -0.99 14.30
CA VAL A 84 -2.11 0.01 14.56
C VAL A 84 -1.63 0.69 13.27
N TYR A 85 -1.48 -0.06 12.18
CA TYR A 85 -0.84 0.41 10.95
C TYR A 85 -1.77 0.44 9.73
N GLY A 86 -2.92 -0.23 9.80
CA GLY A 86 -3.97 -0.15 8.80
C GLY A 86 -4.82 1.13 8.93
N ILE A 87 -5.91 1.17 8.15
CA ILE A 87 -6.91 2.23 8.18
C ILE A 87 -8.17 1.65 8.83
N ASP A 88 -8.47 2.09 10.05
CA ASP A 88 -9.76 1.85 10.71
C ASP A 88 -10.91 2.66 10.05
#